data_AF-A0A7Y0FPK2-F1
#
_entry.id   AF-A0A7Y0FPK2-F1
#
_cell.length_a   1.000
_cell.length_b   1.000
_cell.length_c   1.000
_cell.angle_alpha   90.00
_cell.angle_beta   90.00
_cell.angle_gamma   90.00
#
_symmetry.space_group_name_H-M   'P 1'
#
loop_
_entity.id
_entity.type
_entity.pdbx_description
1 polymer ?
#
loop_
_entity_poly.entity_id
_entity_poly.type
_entity_poly.pdbx_seq_one_letter_code
_entity_poly.pdbx_strand_id
1 'polypeptide(L)'
;MKEAVLLTAAPPDGQADLFQGLSPKERADNLEALAHTIEEEPYMRPLGEEELTTRKNTLVDNSVTLNLLAEEKKAVTAEINGKATRLNKENKGLLDDITHQAVKEYGKVYSILSEDNRWVDKYNESGTWLSRRSAGPEDSQRHINMRASA
;
A
#
# COMPACT_ATOMS: atom_id res chain seq x y z
N MET A 1 -9.06 31.48 -30.77
CA MET A 1 -9.19 31.26 -29.31
C MET A 1 -9.94 32.45 -28.75
N LYS A 2 -11.16 32.25 -28.23
CA LYS A 2 -11.90 33.27 -27.49
C LYS A 2 -12.14 32.70 -26.08
N GLU A 3 -11.71 33.49 -25.11
CA GLU A 3 -11.67 33.16 -23.69
C GLU A 3 -13.04 32.80 -23.15
N ALA A 4 -13.05 31.82 -22.24
CA ALA A 4 -14.21 31.42 -21.47
C ALA A 4 -14.57 32.54 -20.49
N VAL A 5 -15.67 33.24 -20.73
CA VAL A 5 -16.29 34.11 -19.74
C VAL A 5 -16.92 33.19 -18.70
N LEU A 6 -16.32 33.17 -17.51
CA LEU A 6 -16.90 32.63 -16.29
C LEU A 6 -18.31 33.20 -16.14
N LEU A 7 -19.32 32.35 -16.30
CA LEU A 7 -20.72 32.69 -16.10
C LEU A 7 -20.92 32.91 -14.60
N THR A 8 -20.82 34.17 -14.17
CA THR A 8 -21.15 34.61 -12.82
C THR A 8 -22.64 34.41 -12.60
N ALA A 9 -23.00 33.48 -11.71
CA ALA A 9 -24.37 33.22 -11.29
C ALA A 9 -24.87 34.33 -10.36
N ALA A 10 -25.14 35.50 -10.92
CA ALA A 10 -26.02 36.50 -10.34
C ALA A 10 -26.80 37.14 -11.49
N PRO A 11 -28.15 37.24 -11.40
CA PRO A 11 -28.89 38.04 -12.36
C PRO A 11 -28.33 39.48 -12.38
N PRO A 12 -28.29 40.15 -13.53
CA PRO A 12 -27.80 41.53 -13.61
C PRO A 12 -28.59 42.40 -12.62
N ASP A 13 -27.82 43.18 -11.86
CA ASP A 13 -28.21 43.98 -10.70
C ASP A 13 -29.70 44.40 -10.64
N GLY A 14 -30.40 43.93 -9.60
CA GLY A 14 -31.66 44.53 -9.15
C GLY A 14 -32.97 43.90 -9.64
N GLN A 15 -32.95 42.71 -10.26
CA GLN A 15 -34.21 41.99 -10.49
C GLN A 15 -34.72 41.40 -9.17
N ALA A 16 -35.74 42.03 -8.60
CA ALA A 16 -36.51 41.47 -7.52
C ALA A 16 -37.17 40.16 -7.97
N ASP A 17 -37.17 39.15 -7.11
CA ASP A 17 -37.99 37.95 -7.32
C ASP A 17 -39.43 38.37 -7.66
N LEU A 18 -39.96 37.81 -8.74
CA LEU A 18 -41.29 38.16 -9.22
C LEU A 18 -42.35 37.67 -8.22
N PHE A 19 -43.37 38.50 -7.99
CA PHE A 19 -44.54 38.18 -7.15
C PHE A 19 -44.22 37.85 -5.68
N GLN A 20 -43.15 38.44 -5.15
CA GLN A 20 -42.88 38.39 -3.71
C GLN A 20 -44.06 38.96 -2.90
N GLY A 21 -44.50 38.19 -1.89
CA GLY A 21 -45.66 38.54 -1.04
C GLY A 21 -46.99 37.88 -1.42
N LEU A 22 -47.10 37.26 -2.61
CA LEU A 22 -48.25 36.44 -2.98
C LEU A 22 -48.12 34.99 -2.46
N SER A 23 -49.25 34.31 -2.30
CA SER A 23 -49.24 32.88 -1.95
C SER A 23 -48.59 32.04 -3.06
N PRO A 24 -48.05 30.84 -2.75
CA PRO A 24 -47.42 30.00 -3.76
C PRO A 24 -48.31 29.71 -4.97
N LYS A 25 -49.62 29.54 -4.74
CA LYS A 25 -50.61 29.30 -5.78
C LYS A 25 -50.79 30.53 -6.68
N GLU A 26 -50.99 31.71 -6.08
CA GLU A 26 -51.12 32.95 -6.85
C GLU A 26 -49.86 33.28 -7.65
N ARG A 27 -48.66 32.96 -7.12
CA ARG A 27 -47.41 33.10 -7.89
C ARG A 27 -47.40 32.19 -9.11
N ALA A 28 -47.78 30.92 -8.95
CA ALA A 28 -47.84 29.97 -10.05
C ALA A 28 -48.85 30.41 -11.12
N ASP A 29 -50.08 30.76 -10.71
CA ASP A 29 -51.15 31.22 -11.62
C ASP A 29 -50.71 32.45 -12.44
N ASN A 30 -49.99 33.40 -11.82
CA ASN A 30 -49.45 34.57 -12.51
C ASN A 30 -48.26 34.24 -13.43
N LEU A 31 -47.39 33.32 -13.04
CA LEU A 31 -46.26 32.88 -13.86
C LEU A 31 -46.76 32.14 -15.11
N GLU A 32 -47.75 31.26 -14.97
CA GLU A 32 -48.37 30.54 -16.09
C GLU A 32 -49.05 31.49 -17.07
N ALA A 33 -49.73 32.53 -16.57
CA ALA A 33 -50.40 33.52 -17.41
C ALA A 33 -49.43 34.40 -18.23
N LEU A 34 -48.19 34.59 -17.75
CA LEU A 34 -47.15 35.37 -18.44
C LEU A 34 -46.17 34.50 -19.24
N ALA A 35 -46.19 33.18 -19.04
CA ALA A 35 -45.24 32.27 -19.66
C ALA A 35 -45.46 32.20 -21.19
N HIS A 36 -44.39 32.41 -21.94
CA HIS A 36 -44.38 32.11 -23.38
C HIS A 36 -44.31 30.60 -23.64
N THR A 37 -43.60 29.87 -22.78
CA THR A 37 -43.46 28.41 -22.81
C THR A 37 -43.20 27.93 -21.39
N ILE A 38 -43.69 26.75 -21.04
CA ILE A 38 -43.48 26.10 -19.74
C ILE A 38 -42.83 24.75 -20.02
N GLU A 39 -41.62 24.56 -19.50
CA GLU A 39 -40.84 23.33 -19.67
C GLU A 39 -40.34 22.84 -18.31
N GLU A 40 -40.28 21.51 -18.13
CA GLU A 40 -39.66 20.90 -16.96
C GLU A 40 -38.20 20.63 -17.28
N GLU A 41 -37.31 21.47 -16.73
CA GLU A 41 -35.87 21.31 -16.87
C GLU A 41 -35.16 21.30 -15.50
N PRO A 42 -34.03 20.57 -15.37
CA PRO A 42 -33.21 20.65 -14.19
C PRO A 42 -32.54 22.03 -14.11
N TYR A 43 -32.78 22.75 -13.02
CA TYR A 43 -32.14 24.04 -12.76
C TYR A 43 -31.31 24.01 -11.48
N MET A 44 -30.32 24.90 -11.40
CA MET A 44 -29.50 25.10 -10.21
C MET A 44 -30.09 26.23 -9.37
N ARG A 45 -30.58 25.89 -8.18
CA ARG A 45 -31.02 26.90 -7.21
C ARG A 45 -29.81 27.59 -6.58
N PRO A 46 -29.76 28.94 -6.53
CA PRO A 46 -28.73 29.64 -5.77
C PRO A 46 -28.84 29.30 -4.28
N LEU A 47 -27.69 29.14 -3.63
CA LEU A 47 -27.63 28.91 -2.19
C LEU A 47 -27.69 30.25 -1.45
N GLY A 48 -28.45 30.30 -0.37
CA GLY A 48 -28.40 31.43 0.56
C GLY A 48 -27.06 31.49 1.30
N GLU A 49 -26.72 32.64 1.86
CA GLU A 49 -25.44 32.84 2.56
C GLU A 49 -25.26 31.88 3.76
N GLU A 50 -26.32 31.65 4.53
CA GLU A 50 -26.32 30.67 5.63
C GLU A 50 -26.15 29.23 5.15
N GLU A 51 -26.85 28.83 4.07
CA GLU A 51 -26.71 27.50 3.47
C GLU A 51 -25.29 27.28 2.93
N LEU A 52 -24.74 28.31 2.30
CA LEU A 52 -23.40 28.29 1.73
C LEU A 52 -22.34 28.19 2.82
N THR A 53 -22.52 28.91 3.93
CA THR A 53 -21.65 28.83 5.12
C THR A 53 -21.72 27.45 5.76
N THR A 54 -22.93 26.91 5.96
CA THR A 54 -23.14 25.57 6.51
C THR A 54 -22.43 24.52 5.68
N ARG A 55 -22.61 24.54 4.36
CA ARG A 55 -21.96 23.58 3.46
C ARG A 55 -20.44 23.70 3.46
N LYS A 56 -19.89 24.92 3.52
CA LYS A 56 -18.45 25.14 3.65
C LYS A 56 -17.90 24.53 4.94
N ASN A 57 -18.57 24.77 6.07
CA ASN A 57 -18.16 24.22 7.35
C ASN A 57 -18.18 22.69 7.33
N THR A 58 -19.27 22.09 6.84
CA THR A 58 -19.36 20.63 6.67
C THR A 58 -18.26 20.08 5.77
N LEU A 59 -17.91 20.78 4.68
CA LEU A 59 -16.81 20.36 3.80
C LEU A 59 -15.47 20.36 4.53
N VAL A 60 -15.21 21.39 5.35
CA VAL A 60 -13.99 21.48 6.15
C VAL A 60 -13.93 20.34 7.16
N ASP A 61 -15.01 20.09 7.91
CA ASP A 61 -15.08 19.01 8.90
C ASP A 61 -14.85 17.63 8.27
N ASN A 62 -15.49 17.37 7.14
CA ASN A 62 -15.32 16.14 6.38
C ASN A 62 -13.88 15.98 5.90
N SER A 63 -13.25 17.07 5.44
CA SER A 63 -11.88 17.06 4.93
C SER A 63 -10.86 16.78 6.05
N VAL A 64 -11.05 17.37 7.23
CA VAL A 64 -10.23 17.08 8.41
C VAL A 64 -10.39 15.62 8.82
N THR A 65 -11.63 15.12 8.88
CA THR A 65 -11.92 13.74 9.25
C THR A 65 -11.30 12.75 8.26
N LEU A 66 -11.41 13.01 6.96
CA LEU A 66 -10.81 12.18 5.93
C LEU A 66 -9.29 12.11 6.05
N ASN A 67 -8.62 13.23 6.36
CA ASN A 67 -7.18 13.23 6.56
C ASN A 67 -6.77 12.40 7.78
N LEU A 68 -7.50 12.49 8.89
CA LEU A 68 -7.24 11.67 10.08
C LEU A 68 -7.40 10.18 9.77
N LEU A 69 -8.48 9.79 9.08
CA LEU A 69 -8.72 8.41 8.67
C LEU A 69 -7.66 7.89 7.70
N ALA A 70 -7.15 8.75 6.81
CA ALA A 70 -6.08 8.37 5.88
C ALA A 70 -4.77 8.05 6.62
N GLU A 71 -4.40 8.84 7.64
CA GLU A 71 -3.23 8.58 8.46
C GLU A 71 -3.41 7.32 9.32
N GLU A 72 -4.58 7.10 9.90
CA GLU A 72 -4.88 5.87 10.64
C GLU A 72 -4.78 4.63 9.74
N LYS A 73 -5.39 4.69 8.55
CA LYS A 73 -5.31 3.61 7.56
C LYS A 73 -3.85 3.31 7.19
N LYS A 74 -3.02 4.34 7.03
CA LYS A 74 -1.60 4.18 6.71
C LYS A 74 -0.85 3.48 7.85
N ALA A 75 -1.10 3.84 9.10
CA ALA A 75 -0.50 3.18 10.26
C ALA A 75 -0.88 1.70 10.35
N VAL A 76 -2.18 1.38 10.23
CA VAL A 76 -2.68 0.00 10.27
C VAL A 76 -2.10 -0.82 9.11
N THR A 77 -2.07 -0.25 7.91
CA THR A 77 -1.50 -0.93 6.73
C THR A 77 0.00 -1.20 6.92
N ALA A 78 0.75 -0.25 7.49
CA ALA A 78 2.16 -0.45 7.79
C ALA A 78 2.39 -1.57 8.82
N GLU A 79 1.56 -1.65 9.86
CA GLU A 79 1.63 -2.73 10.85
C GLU A 79 1.35 -4.10 10.22
N ILE A 80 0.27 -4.21 9.43
CA ILE A 80 -0.10 -5.44 8.73
C ILE A 80 1.03 -5.87 7.77
N ASN A 81 1.56 -4.94 6.99
CA ASN A 81 2.67 -5.21 6.08
C ASN A 81 3.92 -5.66 6.83
N GLY A 82 4.24 -5.07 7.99
CA GLY A 82 5.34 -5.52 8.83
C GLY A 82 5.18 -6.98 9.29
N LYS A 83 3.99 -7.35 9.76
CA LYS A 83 3.66 -8.73 10.14
C LYS A 83 3.77 -9.68 8.95
N ALA A 84 3.21 -9.29 7.80
CA ALA A 84 3.26 -10.09 6.57
C ALA A 84 4.68 -10.28 6.05
N THR A 85 5.52 -9.25 6.04
CA THR A 85 6.93 -9.35 5.64
C THR A 85 7.71 -10.30 6.53
N ARG A 86 7.51 -10.25 7.85
CA ARG A 86 8.14 -11.19 8.80
C ARG A 86 7.75 -12.63 8.46
N LEU A 87 6.46 -12.91 8.32
CA LEU A 87 5.96 -14.26 8.02
C LEU A 87 6.43 -14.75 6.65
N ASN A 88 6.46 -13.89 5.63
CA ASN A 88 6.97 -14.26 4.31
C ASN A 88 8.46 -14.61 4.35
N LYS A 89 9.26 -13.90 5.17
CA LYS A 89 10.67 -14.21 5.36
C LYS A 89 10.86 -15.56 6.07
N GLU A 90 10.07 -15.81 7.11
CA GLU A 90 10.07 -17.09 7.84
C GLU A 90 9.68 -18.25 6.92
N ASN A 91 8.58 -18.11 6.18
CA ASN A 91 8.11 -19.10 5.23
C ASN A 91 9.12 -19.38 4.13
N LYS A 92 9.85 -18.35 3.65
CA LYS A 92 10.92 -18.54 2.67
C LYS A 92 12.07 -19.38 3.22
N GLY A 93 12.45 -19.18 4.48
CA GLY A 93 13.45 -20.01 5.15
C GLY A 93 12.99 -21.46 5.29
N LEU A 94 11.78 -21.67 5.80
CA LEU A 94 11.20 -23.00 5.92
C LEU A 94 11.07 -23.71 4.58
N LEU A 95 10.73 -22.99 3.51
CA LEU A 95 10.64 -23.56 2.17
C LEU A 95 12.02 -23.97 1.62
N ASP A 96 13.08 -23.20 1.91
CA ASP A 96 14.47 -23.58 1.60
C ASP A 96 14.84 -24.88 2.33
N ASP A 97 14.58 -24.94 3.64
CA ASP A 97 14.87 -26.12 4.47
C ASP A 97 14.11 -27.37 3.99
N ILE A 98 12.82 -27.22 3.67
CA ILE A 98 11.97 -28.31 3.16
C ILE A 98 12.44 -28.77 1.77
N THR A 99 12.74 -27.82 0.88
CA THR A 99 13.18 -28.14 -0.50
C THR A 99 14.51 -28.89 -0.50
N HIS A 100 15.42 -28.51 0.39
CA HIS A 100 16.72 -29.16 0.53
C HIS A 100 16.73 -30.35 1.48
N GLN A 101 15.61 -30.61 2.18
CA GLN A 101 15.48 -31.63 3.23
C GLN A 101 16.60 -31.52 4.28
N ALA A 102 17.11 -30.31 4.50
CA ALA A 102 18.28 -30.04 5.33
C ALA A 102 18.22 -28.60 5.84
N VAL A 103 18.70 -28.39 7.06
CA VAL A 103 18.80 -27.06 7.68
C VAL A 103 20.22 -26.55 7.55
N LYS A 104 20.38 -25.27 7.23
CA LYS A 104 21.71 -24.62 7.25
C LYS A 104 22.15 -24.36 8.69
N GLU A 105 23.02 -25.22 9.19
CA GLU A 105 23.68 -25.03 10.49
C GLU A 105 25.12 -24.50 10.29
N TYR A 106 25.51 -23.54 11.13
CA TYR A 106 26.88 -23.05 11.21
C TYR A 106 27.58 -23.71 12.41
N GLY A 107 28.68 -24.40 12.15
CA GLY A 107 29.50 -25.06 13.17
C GLY A 107 30.86 -25.45 12.60
N LYS A 108 31.73 -26.02 13.43
CA LYS A 108 33.02 -26.54 12.96
C LYS A 108 32.77 -27.75 12.07
N VAL A 109 33.32 -27.69 10.87
CA VAL A 109 33.33 -28.81 9.91
C VAL A 109 34.73 -29.38 9.86
N TYR A 110 34.87 -30.64 10.26
CA TYR A 110 36.12 -31.37 10.24
C TYR A 110 36.26 -32.09 8.89
N SER A 111 37.35 -31.80 8.18
CA SER A 111 37.67 -32.47 6.92
C SER A 111 38.74 -33.52 7.18
N ILE A 112 38.44 -34.78 6.87
CA ILE A 112 39.32 -35.92 7.09
C ILE A 112 39.70 -36.50 5.73
N LEU A 113 41.00 -36.67 5.49
CA LEU A 113 41.51 -37.31 4.29
C LEU A 113 41.46 -38.83 4.46
N SER A 114 40.92 -39.53 3.48
CA SER A 114 40.87 -40.99 3.46
C SER A 114 42.28 -41.60 3.40
N GLU A 115 42.44 -42.83 3.87
CA GLU A 115 43.75 -43.51 3.92
C GLU A 115 44.43 -43.66 2.55
N ASP A 116 43.62 -43.73 1.48
CA ASP A 116 44.10 -43.79 0.10
C ASP A 116 44.39 -42.40 -0.51
N ASN A 117 44.25 -41.32 0.26
CA ASN A 117 44.41 -39.91 -0.13
C ASN A 117 43.57 -39.47 -1.34
N ARG A 118 42.51 -40.20 -1.68
CA ARG A 118 41.67 -39.89 -2.85
C ARG A 118 40.45 -39.06 -2.49
N TRP A 119 39.98 -39.13 -1.25
CA TRP A 119 38.73 -38.55 -0.82
C TRP A 119 38.89 -37.72 0.44
N VAL A 120 38.15 -36.62 0.50
CA VAL A 120 38.00 -35.80 1.70
C VAL A 120 36.55 -35.93 2.16
N ASP A 121 36.37 -36.52 3.33
CA ASP A 121 35.09 -36.62 4.02
C ASP A 121 34.92 -35.46 5.01
N LYS A 122 33.75 -34.83 5.00
CA LYS A 122 33.40 -33.75 5.92
C LYS A 122 32.45 -34.25 6.99
N TYR A 123 32.74 -33.91 8.23
CA TYR A 123 31.93 -34.23 9.41
C TYR A 123 31.63 -32.96 10.22
N ASN A 124 30.50 -32.93 10.92
CA ASN A 124 30.20 -31.89 11.89
C ASN A 124 30.83 -32.20 13.27
N GLU A 125 30.58 -31.34 14.27
CA GLU A 125 31.08 -31.48 15.64
C GLU A 125 30.61 -32.74 16.37
N SER A 126 29.45 -33.30 15.99
CA SER A 126 28.95 -34.57 16.55
C SER A 126 29.51 -35.81 15.83
N GLY A 127 30.39 -35.63 14.84
CA GLY A 127 30.94 -36.73 14.04
C GLY A 127 29.96 -37.28 13.00
N THR A 128 28.89 -36.56 12.68
CA THR A 128 27.94 -36.92 11.63
C THR A 128 28.51 -36.56 10.26
N TRP A 129 28.46 -37.50 9.31
CA TRP A 129 28.95 -37.29 7.95
C TRP A 129 28.06 -36.30 7.18
N LEU A 130 28.68 -35.35 6.48
CA LEU A 130 28.00 -34.28 5.74
C LEU A 130 28.14 -34.44 4.23
N SER A 131 29.35 -34.67 3.73
CA SER A 131 29.62 -34.78 2.28
C SER A 131 31.01 -35.37 2.02
N ARG A 132 31.20 -35.86 0.78
CA ARG A 132 32.48 -36.37 0.26
C ARG A 132 32.85 -35.62 -1.02
N ARG A 133 34.13 -35.26 -1.16
CA ARG A 133 34.70 -34.74 -2.42
C ARG A 133 36.03 -35.40 -2.74
N SER A 134 36.46 -35.31 -4.00
CA SER A 134 37.81 -35.72 -4.40
C SER A 134 38.87 -34.85 -3.70
N ALA A 135 39.98 -35.46 -3.31
CA ALA A 135 41.11 -34.78 -2.72
C ALA A 135 41.87 -33.97 -3.77
N GLY A 136 42.16 -32.70 -3.46
CA GLY A 136 42.99 -31.84 -4.28
C GLY A 136 44.48 -31.96 -3.88
N PRO A 137 45.39 -31.43 -4.71
CA PRO A 137 46.83 -31.44 -4.41
C PRO A 137 47.19 -30.82 -3.05
N GLU A 138 46.46 -29.76 -2.65
CA GLU A 138 46.66 -29.10 -1.36
C GLU A 138 46.28 -29.97 -0.16
N ASP A 139 45.24 -30.80 -0.27
CA ASP A 139 44.78 -31.67 0.81
C ASP A 139 45.85 -32.73 1.12
N SER A 140 46.42 -33.32 0.07
CA SER A 140 47.52 -34.29 0.15
C SER A 140 48.78 -33.68 0.76
N GLN A 141 49.14 -32.45 0.36
CA GLN A 141 50.29 -31.75 0.92
C GLN A 141 50.12 -31.45 2.41
N ARG A 142 48.93 -31.01 2.84
CA ARG A 142 48.63 -30.75 4.25
C ARG A 142 48.69 -32.02 5.09
N HIS A 143 48.18 -33.13 4.57
CA HIS A 143 48.20 -34.42 5.29
C HIS A 143 49.62 -34.96 5.49
N ILE A 144 50.51 -34.80 4.50
CA ILE A 144 51.94 -35.16 4.62
C ILE A 144 52.61 -34.31 5.70
N ASN A 145 52.39 -32.99 5.68
CA ASN A 145 52.99 -32.08 6.66
C ASN A 145 52.49 -32.37 8.10
N MET A 146 51.22 -32.74 8.25
CA MET A 146 50.63 -33.11 9.53
C MET A 146 51.22 -34.41 10.09
N ARG A 147 51.49 -35.41 9.24
CA ARG A 147 52.16 -36.66 9.64
C ARG A 147 53.65 -36.51 9.93
N ALA A 148 54.31 -35.55 9.28
CA ALA A 148 55.74 -35.27 9.52
C ALA A 148 56.00 -34.47 10.81
N SER A 149 54.94 -33.90 11.41
CA SER A 149 55.01 -33.06 12.61
C SER A 149 54.46 -33.74 13.88
N ALA A 150 54.07 -35.02 13.77
CA ALA A 150 53.57 -35.86 14.85
C ALA A 150 54.61 -36.93 15.20
#